data_AF-A0A7C9JZ09-F1
#
_entry.id   AF-A0A7C9JZ09-F1
#
_cell.length_a   1.000
_cell.length_b   1.000
_cell.length_c   1.000
_cell.angle_alpha   90.00
_cell.angle_beta   90.00
_cell.angle_gamma   90.00
#
_symmetry.space_group_name_H-M   'P 1'
#
loop_
_entity.id
_entity.type
_entity.pdbx_description
1 polymer ?
#
loop_
_entity_poly.entity_id
_entity_poly.type
_entity_poly.pdbx_seq_one_letter_code
_entity_poly.pdbx_strand_id
1 'polypeptide(L)'
;MSHDLILVKLSDEQITQAKNENGKRTRPTHALLCGKYGQLVGTFKQLQSRYQIWKDYVGVLFDAAYESDSEHIKDLKSTHDIIGKMGVDLDNIRKSELYDYQKKIFNDYSHSDKSNVYVCDQKPTRSRLSFKKLAAWFLLGTIIILLIGELF
;
A
#
# COMPACT_ATOMS: atom_id res chain seq x y z
N MET A 1 16.17 16.15 16.44
CA MET A 1 16.09 15.55 15.09
C MET A 1 14.82 16.08 14.49
N SER A 2 14.86 16.65 13.28
CA SER A 2 13.62 17.12 12.65
C SER A 2 12.68 15.93 12.45
N HIS A 3 11.39 16.19 12.57
CA HIS A 3 10.36 15.19 12.31
C HIS A 3 9.88 15.32 10.87
N ASP A 4 10.81 15.44 9.93
CA ASP A 4 10.47 15.60 8.52
C ASP A 4 10.11 14.26 7.87
N LEU A 5 9.24 14.35 6.86
CA LEU A 5 8.96 13.29 5.91
C LEU A 5 9.84 13.51 4.66
N ILE A 6 10.85 12.67 4.47
CA ILE A 6 11.82 12.86 3.40
C ILE A 6 11.84 11.65 2.48
N LEU A 7 11.54 11.85 1.21
CA LEU A 7 11.79 10.84 0.17
C LEU A 7 13.20 11.05 -0.39
N VAL A 8 14.07 10.07 -0.17
CA VAL A 8 15.50 10.16 -0.48
C VAL A 8 15.88 9.17 -1.58
N LYS A 9 16.60 9.64 -2.59
CA LYS A 9 17.29 8.76 -3.54
C LYS A 9 18.59 8.23 -2.93
N LEU A 10 18.79 6.91 -2.97
CA LEU A 10 19.98 6.28 -2.41
C LEU A 10 21.15 6.32 -3.39
N SER A 11 22.35 6.57 -2.87
CA SER A 11 23.61 6.37 -3.58
C SER A 11 23.93 4.88 -3.75
N ASP A 12 24.87 4.53 -4.64
CA ASP A 12 25.25 3.13 -4.89
C ASP A 12 25.80 2.41 -3.64
N GLU A 13 26.52 3.14 -2.79
CA GLU A 13 27.01 2.63 -1.49
C GLU A 13 25.85 2.32 -0.55
N GLN A 14 24.89 3.26 -0.44
CA GLN A 14 23.69 3.08 0.36
C GLN A 14 22.79 1.96 -0.19
N ILE A 15 22.66 1.81 -1.50
CA ILE A 15 21.93 0.70 -2.11
C ILE A 15 22.57 -0.65 -1.72
N THR A 16 23.90 -0.70 -1.69
CA THR A 16 24.63 -1.91 -1.28
C THR A 16 24.39 -2.23 0.19
N GLN A 17 24.47 -1.23 1.08
CA GLN A 17 24.17 -1.37 2.50
C GLN A 17 22.71 -1.82 2.72
N ALA A 18 21.75 -1.14 2.08
CA ALA A 18 20.33 -1.45 2.18
C ALA A 18 20.01 -2.89 1.76
N LYS A 19 20.65 -3.41 0.71
CA LYS A 19 20.51 -4.81 0.28
C LYS A 19 21.03 -5.79 1.33
N ASN A 20 22.11 -5.45 2.02
CA ASN A 20 22.67 -6.30 3.06
C ASN A 20 21.76 -6.34 4.30
N GLU A 21 21.17 -5.21 4.67
CA GLU A 21 20.34 -5.08 5.88
C GLU A 21 18.89 -5.55 5.71
N ASN A 22 18.30 -5.38 4.52
CA ASN A 22 16.89 -5.71 4.24
C ASN A 22 16.71 -6.99 3.41
N GLY A 23 17.82 -7.60 2.98
CA GLY A 23 17.84 -8.84 2.22
C GLY A 23 18.12 -8.64 0.74
N LYS A 24 18.98 -9.51 0.20
CA LYS A 24 19.55 -9.42 -1.16
C LYS A 24 18.54 -9.47 -2.31
N ARG A 25 17.33 -9.98 -2.08
CA ARG A 25 16.25 -10.03 -3.09
C ARG A 25 15.59 -8.67 -3.30
N THR A 26 15.74 -7.75 -2.34
CA THR A 26 15.20 -6.40 -2.47
C THR A 26 16.04 -5.61 -3.48
N ARG A 27 15.38 -4.75 -4.27
CA ARG A 27 16.04 -3.85 -5.23
C ARG A 27 15.84 -2.39 -4.78
N PRO A 28 16.38 -2.01 -3.61
CA PRO A 28 16.16 -0.68 -3.09
C PRO A 28 16.84 0.35 -3.99
N THR A 29 16.16 1.46 -4.22
CA THR A 29 16.71 2.64 -4.90
C THR A 29 16.46 3.91 -4.12
N HIS A 30 15.49 3.89 -3.20
CA HIS A 30 15.08 5.04 -2.41
C HIS A 30 14.86 4.61 -0.94
N ALA A 31 14.91 5.60 -0.05
CA ALA A 31 14.45 5.50 1.32
C ALA A 31 13.39 6.57 1.60
N LEU A 32 12.48 6.27 2.52
CA LEU A 32 11.48 7.20 3.03
C LEU A 32 11.75 7.38 4.52
N LEU A 33 12.30 8.54 4.88
CA LEU A 33 12.60 8.92 6.25
C LEU A 33 11.36 9.53 6.87
N CYS A 34 10.97 9.05 8.05
CA CYS A 34 9.70 9.39 8.70
C CYS A 34 9.97 10.03 10.06
N GLY A 35 10.98 10.88 10.17
CA GLY A 35 11.43 11.45 11.44
C GLY A 35 11.64 10.40 12.53
N LYS A 36 10.98 10.60 13.69
CA LYS A 36 11.08 9.69 14.85
C LYS A 36 10.41 8.33 14.65
N TYR A 37 9.55 8.18 13.64
CA TYR A 37 8.79 6.95 13.43
C TYR A 37 9.63 5.85 12.75
N GLY A 38 10.76 6.24 12.15
CA GLY A 38 11.72 5.35 11.53
C GLY A 38 11.86 5.63 10.03
N GLN A 39 12.14 4.58 9.28
CA GLN A 39 12.31 4.66 7.83
C GLN A 39 11.83 3.41 7.08
N LEU A 40 11.52 3.58 5.80
CA LEU A 40 11.27 2.50 4.84
C LEU A 40 12.31 2.54 3.74
N VAL A 41 12.73 1.36 3.25
CA VAL A 41 13.63 1.25 2.12
C VAL A 41 13.00 0.41 1.02
N GLY A 42 13.07 0.86 -0.23
CA GLY A 42 12.33 0.25 -1.32
C GLY A 42 12.64 0.86 -2.69
N THR A 43 11.81 0.51 -3.68
CA THR A 43 11.89 1.14 -5.01
C THR A 43 11.21 2.51 -4.99
N PHE A 44 11.61 3.40 -5.90
CA PHE A 44 10.97 4.71 -6.09
C PHE A 44 9.44 4.61 -6.13
N LYS A 45 8.90 3.74 -7.00
CA LYS A 45 7.44 3.58 -7.18
C LYS A 45 6.72 3.18 -5.88
N GLN A 46 7.34 2.32 -5.08
CA GLN A 46 6.76 1.88 -3.80
C GLN A 46 6.73 3.00 -2.77
N LEU A 47 7.80 3.79 -2.70
CA LEU A 47 7.96 4.83 -1.69
C LEU A 47 7.27 6.14 -2.09
N GLN A 48 7.24 6.49 -3.37
CA GLN A 48 6.54 7.67 -3.88
C GLN A 48 5.05 7.64 -3.55
N SER A 49 4.38 6.50 -3.76
CA SER A 49 2.96 6.36 -3.40
C SER A 49 2.72 6.55 -1.91
N ARG A 50 3.61 6.02 -1.05
CA ARG A 50 3.50 6.18 0.41
C ARG A 50 3.79 7.61 0.84
N TYR A 51 4.83 8.23 0.27
CA TYR A 51 5.18 9.61 0.50
C TYR A 51 4.00 10.55 0.21
N GLN A 52 3.35 10.38 -0.95
CA GLN A 52 2.20 11.22 -1.31
C GLN A 52 1.04 11.05 -0.33
N ILE A 53 0.66 9.81 -0.01
CA ILE A 53 -0.41 9.52 0.97
C ILE A 53 -0.04 10.12 2.33
N TRP A 54 1.18 9.94 2.80
CA TRP A 54 1.55 10.42 4.13
C TRP A 54 1.65 11.93 4.21
N LYS A 55 2.14 12.57 3.14
CA LYS A 55 2.12 14.02 3.01
C LYS A 55 0.71 14.58 3.07
N ASP A 56 -0.24 13.94 2.38
CA ASP A 56 -1.61 14.46 2.26
C ASP A 56 -2.46 14.20 3.51
N TYR A 57 -2.33 13.03 4.15
CA TYR A 57 -3.26 12.59 5.21
C TYR A 57 -2.69 12.64 6.61
N VAL A 58 -1.37 12.50 6.74
CA VAL A 58 -0.69 12.56 8.04
C VAL A 58 0.46 13.56 8.03
N GLY A 59 0.41 14.53 7.11
CA GLY A 59 1.38 15.61 7.00
C GLY A 59 1.54 16.40 8.30
N VAL A 60 0.45 16.51 9.08
CA VAL A 60 0.43 17.15 10.40
C VAL A 60 1.35 16.46 11.44
N LEU A 61 1.75 15.20 11.20
CA LEU A 61 2.71 14.49 12.05
C LEU A 61 4.16 14.87 11.76
N PHE A 62 4.40 15.63 10.68
CA PHE A 62 5.72 16.00 10.22
C PHE A 62 5.91 17.51 10.21
N ASP A 63 7.13 17.97 10.49
CA ASP A 63 7.46 19.39 10.47
C ASP A 63 7.50 19.93 9.03
N ALA A 64 8.07 19.15 8.11
CA ALA A 64 8.05 19.38 6.67
C ALA A 64 7.98 18.07 5.86
N ALA A 65 7.64 18.18 4.58
CA ALA A 65 7.66 17.08 3.62
C ALA A 65 8.34 17.49 2.32
N TYR A 66 9.47 16.85 1.99
CA TYR A 66 10.26 17.17 0.79
C TYR A 66 11.00 15.95 0.21
N GLU A 67 11.50 16.10 -1.00
CA GLU A 67 12.33 15.11 -1.69
C GLU A 67 13.79 15.55 -1.63
N SER A 68 14.72 14.60 -1.54
CA SER A 68 16.15 14.86 -1.52
C SER A 68 16.93 13.83 -2.33
N ASP A 69 17.94 14.29 -3.07
CA ASP A 69 18.84 13.43 -3.82
C ASP A 69 20.03 12.94 -2.99
N SER A 70 20.25 13.52 -1.81
CA SER A 70 21.39 13.20 -0.96
C SER A 70 21.08 13.43 0.51
N GLU A 71 20.93 12.35 1.25
CA GLU A 71 20.91 12.38 2.73
C GLU A 71 21.91 11.39 3.28
N HIS A 72 22.60 11.80 4.35
CA HIS A 72 23.50 10.91 5.07
C HIS A 72 22.71 10.02 6.03
N ILE A 73 22.28 8.86 5.52
CA ILE A 73 21.51 7.87 6.27
C ILE A 73 22.49 6.88 6.92
N LYS A 74 22.54 6.84 8.27
CA LYS A 74 23.47 5.99 9.03
C LYS A 74 23.07 4.52 9.10
N ASP A 75 21.77 4.26 9.22
CA ASP A 75 21.17 2.92 9.28
C ASP A 75 20.16 2.83 8.13
N LEU A 76 20.22 1.80 7.29
CA LEU A 76 19.30 1.59 6.17
C LEU A 76 18.34 0.43 6.42
N LYS A 77 18.22 -0.04 7.66
CA LYS A 77 17.26 -1.07 8.05
C LYS A 77 15.85 -0.49 8.05
N SER A 78 14.96 -1.13 7.31
CA SER A 78 13.54 -0.76 7.31
C SER A 78 12.92 -1.04 8.68
N THR A 79 12.12 -0.10 9.15
CA THR A 79 11.34 -0.27 10.38
C THR A 79 10.11 -1.13 10.10
N HIS A 80 10.06 -2.31 10.69
CA HIS A 80 8.87 -3.16 10.70
C HIS A 80 7.83 -2.49 11.61
N ASP A 81 6.65 -2.17 11.07
CA ASP A 81 5.54 -1.46 11.74
C ASP A 81 5.73 0.06 11.99
N ILE A 82 6.06 0.81 10.95
CA ILE A 82 6.01 2.28 11.01
C ILE A 82 4.60 2.82 11.32
N ILE A 83 3.56 2.17 10.81
CA ILE A 83 2.18 2.66 10.94
C ILE A 83 1.71 2.60 12.40
N GLY A 84 1.97 1.48 13.08
CA GLY A 84 1.72 1.37 14.51
C GLY A 84 2.49 2.42 15.31
N LYS A 85 3.75 2.69 14.95
CA LYS A 85 4.55 3.76 15.60
C LYS A 85 4.00 5.17 15.37
N MET A 86 3.39 5.43 14.21
CA MET A 86 2.72 6.69 13.93
C MET A 86 1.40 6.83 14.69
N GLY A 87 0.83 5.71 15.18
CA GLY A 87 -0.48 5.69 15.83
C GLY A 87 -1.62 6.01 14.85
N VAL A 88 -1.42 5.74 13.57
CA VAL A 88 -2.34 6.10 12.48
C VAL A 88 -3.12 4.87 12.05
N ASP A 89 -4.45 4.98 12.02
CA ASP A 89 -5.29 3.98 11.39
C ASP A 89 -5.43 4.28 9.89
N LEU A 90 -4.47 3.81 9.11
CA LEU A 90 -4.50 3.96 7.65
C LEU A 90 -5.64 3.17 6.99
N ASP A 91 -6.20 2.15 7.64
CA ASP A 91 -7.33 1.39 7.08
C ASP A 91 -8.61 2.21 7.12
N ASN A 92 -8.77 3.09 8.10
CA ASN A 92 -9.83 4.09 8.11
C ASN A 92 -9.61 5.19 7.07
N ILE A 93 -8.38 5.69 6.94
CA ILE A 93 -8.02 6.70 5.93
C ILE A 93 -8.23 6.18 4.50
N ARG A 94 -7.79 4.95 4.21
CA ARG A 94 -7.93 4.32 2.90
C ARG A 94 -9.39 4.00 2.52
N LYS A 95 -10.26 3.75 3.52
CA LYS A 95 -11.72 3.56 3.30
C LYS A 95 -12.43 4.87 3.02
N SER A 96 -12.08 5.97 3.71
CA SER A 96 -12.59 7.30 3.37
C SER A 96 -12.10 7.76 1.99
N GLU A 97 -10.88 7.39 1.58
CA GLU A 97 -10.30 7.74 0.28
C GLU A 97 -10.94 7.05 -0.92
N LEU A 98 -11.29 5.75 -0.82
CA LEU A 98 -12.06 5.10 -1.89
C LEU A 98 -13.40 5.82 -2.11
N TYR A 99 -13.99 6.33 -1.04
CA TYR A 99 -15.25 7.06 -1.09
C TYR A 99 -15.08 8.47 -1.68
N ASP A 100 -14.08 9.23 -1.22
CA ASP A 100 -13.83 10.60 -1.71
C ASP A 100 -13.26 10.64 -3.12
N TYR A 101 -12.43 9.66 -3.52
CA TYR A 101 -11.95 9.51 -4.89
C TYR A 101 -13.09 9.11 -5.84
N GLN A 102 -13.96 8.17 -5.44
CA GLN A 102 -15.17 7.83 -6.21
C GLN A 102 -16.14 9.02 -6.31
N LYS A 103 -16.30 9.80 -5.25
CA LYS A 103 -17.17 10.98 -5.20
C LYS A 103 -16.62 12.14 -6.04
N LYS A 104 -15.30 12.35 -6.06
CA LYS A 104 -14.63 13.32 -6.91
C LYS A 104 -14.80 12.98 -8.39
N ILE A 105 -14.55 11.71 -8.77
CA ILE A 105 -14.82 11.23 -10.13
C ILE A 105 -16.30 11.39 -10.50
N PHE A 106 -17.22 11.01 -9.62
CA PHE A 106 -18.66 11.13 -9.87
C PHE A 106 -19.13 12.59 -10.05
N ASN A 107 -18.61 13.52 -9.24
CA ASN A 107 -18.94 14.94 -9.35
C ASN A 107 -18.35 15.59 -10.61
N ASP A 108 -17.10 15.27 -10.95
CA ASP A 108 -16.44 15.76 -12.17
C ASP A 108 -17.17 15.29 -13.45
N TYR A 109 -17.70 14.06 -13.44
CA TYR A 109 -18.53 13.51 -14.52
C TYR A 109 -19.93 14.14 -14.65
N SER A 110 -20.47 14.74 -13.58
CA SER A 110 -21.82 15.33 -13.61
C SER A 110 -21.85 16.74 -14.23
N HIS A 111 -20.69 17.40 -14.33
CA HIS A 111 -20.56 18.80 -14.79
C HIS A 111 -19.90 18.93 -16.18
N SER A 112 -19.40 17.85 -16.78
CA SER A 112 -18.94 17.85 -18.18
C SER A 112 -20.05 17.38 -19.11
N ASP A 113 -20.36 18.22 -20.09
CA ASP A 113 -21.32 18.06 -21.16
C ASP A 113 -21.56 16.64 -21.69
N LYS A 114 -22.83 16.37 -22.03
CA LYS A 114 -23.37 15.14 -22.66
C LYS A 114 -22.90 14.96 -24.11
N SER A 115 -21.60 15.05 -24.40
CA SER A 115 -21.09 14.90 -25.77
C SER A 115 -19.68 14.29 -25.82
N ASN A 116 -19.57 13.00 -25.49
CA ASN A 116 -18.92 12.00 -26.33
C ASN A 116 -18.80 10.69 -25.55
N VAL A 117 -19.76 9.84 -25.85
CA VAL A 117 -19.77 8.44 -25.44
C VAL A 117 -18.70 7.71 -26.26
N TYR A 118 -17.54 7.48 -25.66
CA TYR A 118 -16.79 6.26 -25.95
C TYR A 118 -17.03 5.30 -24.79
N VAL A 119 -18.06 4.45 -24.95
CA VAL A 119 -18.16 3.21 -24.18
C VAL A 119 -16.97 2.35 -24.60
N CYS A 120 -15.88 2.40 -23.83
CA CYS A 120 -14.95 1.29 -23.83
C CYS A 120 -15.56 0.22 -22.93
N ASP A 121 -16.32 -0.67 -23.57
CA ASP A 121 -16.87 -1.89 -22.99
C ASP A 121 -15.72 -2.84 -22.66
N GLN A 122 -14.97 -2.55 -21.58
CA GLN A 122 -14.15 -3.56 -20.93
C GLN A 122 -14.99 -4.19 -19.83
N LYS A 123 -15.74 -5.21 -20.24
CA LYS A 123 -16.28 -6.25 -19.36
C LYS A 123 -15.23 -6.55 -18.28
N PRO A 124 -15.58 -6.47 -16.98
CA PRO A 124 -14.74 -7.08 -15.98
C PRO A 124 -14.77 -8.58 -16.26
N THR A 125 -13.64 -9.16 -16.67
CA THR A 125 -13.37 -10.59 -16.50
C THR A 125 -13.19 -10.84 -15.01
N ARG A 126 -14.31 -10.72 -14.29
CA ARG A 126 -14.58 -11.43 -13.05
C ARG A 126 -14.54 -12.90 -13.44
N SER A 127 -13.48 -13.61 -13.11
CA SER A 127 -13.60 -15.03 -12.85
C SER A 127 -14.57 -15.18 -11.68
N ARG A 128 -15.85 -15.30 -12.02
CA ARG A 128 -16.92 -15.73 -11.12
C ARG A 128 -16.55 -17.14 -10.66
N LEU A 129 -15.77 -17.25 -9.60
CA LEU A 129 -15.90 -18.42 -8.73
C LEU A 129 -17.26 -18.27 -8.07
N SER A 130 -18.26 -18.90 -8.69
CA SER A 130 -19.63 -18.93 -8.23
C SER A 130 -19.67 -19.32 -6.76
N PHE A 131 -20.21 -18.45 -5.90
CA PHE A 131 -20.49 -18.74 -4.49
C PHE A 131 -21.32 -20.03 -4.30
N LYS A 132 -22.02 -20.50 -5.36
CA LYS A 132 -22.71 -21.79 -5.36
C LYS A 132 -21.76 -23.01 -5.36
N LYS A 133 -20.53 -22.88 -5.86
CA LYS A 133 -19.52 -23.96 -5.83
C LYS A 133 -18.84 -24.10 -4.46
N LEU A 134 -18.67 -23.00 -3.72
CA LEU A 134 -18.13 -23.01 -2.36
C LEU A 134 -19.12 -23.66 -1.37
N ALA A 135 -20.42 -23.42 -1.52
CA ALA A 135 -21.45 -24.08 -0.70
C ALA A 135 -21.55 -25.60 -0.96
N ALA A 136 -21.33 -26.05 -2.21
CA ALA A 136 -21.36 -27.47 -2.55
C ALA A 136 -20.15 -28.25 -1.98
N TRP A 137 -18.98 -27.61 -1.85
CA TRP A 137 -17.80 -28.23 -1.24
C TRP A 137 -17.94 -28.38 0.28
N PHE A 138 -18.59 -27.43 0.96
CA PHE A 138 -18.86 -27.54 2.39
C PHE A 138 -19.89 -28.64 2.73
N LEU A 139 -20.90 -28.86 1.88
CA LEU A 139 -21.88 -29.92 2.08
C LEU A 139 -21.35 -31.32 1.73
N LEU A 140 -20.43 -31.45 0.77
CA LEU A 140 -19.77 -32.73 0.48
C LEU A 140 -18.75 -33.13 1.57
N GLY A 141 -18.06 -32.15 2.16
CA GLY A 141 -17.11 -32.40 3.25
C GLY A 141 -17.76 -32.92 4.54
N THR A 142 -18.95 -32.45 4.88
CA THR A 142 -19.68 -32.92 6.08
C THR A 142 -20.29 -34.31 5.91
N ILE A 143 -20.68 -34.70 4.69
CA ILE A 143 -21.21 -36.05 4.40
C ILE A 143 -20.10 -37.12 4.49
N ILE A 144 -18.87 -36.80 4.07
CA ILE A 144 -17.73 -37.73 4.17
C ILE A 144 -17.31 -37.97 5.63
N ILE A 145 -17.38 -36.96 6.49
CA ILE A 145 -17.05 -37.10 7.92
C ILE A 145 -18.10 -37.96 8.66
N LEU A 146 -19.38 -37.88 8.25
CA LEU A 146 -20.45 -38.73 8.80
C LEU A 146 -20.36 -40.20 8.34
N LEU A 147 -19.87 -40.47 7.12
CA LEU A 147 -19.73 -41.85 6.60
C LEU A 147 -18.49 -42.59 7.13
N ILE A 148 -17.45 -41.88 7.58
CA ILE A 148 -16.25 -42.51 8.16
C ILE A 148 -16.43 -42.80 9.67
N GLY A 149 -17.37 -42.12 10.34
CA GLY A 149 -17.68 -42.31 11.76
C GLY A 149 -18.50 -43.56 12.12
N GLU A 150 -19.05 -44.30 11.15
CA GLU A 150 -19.79 -45.56 11.38
C GLU A 150 -19.00 -46.83 10.98
N LEU A 151 -17.73 -46.70 10.58
CA LEU A 151 -16.86 -47.82 10.19
C LEU A 151 -15.63 -48.01 11.09
N PHE A 152 -15.62 -47.38 12.27
CA PHE A 152 -14.65 -47.61 13.35
C PHE A 152 -15.34 -47.70 14.70
#